data_AF-A0A6P0IBK9-F1
#
_entry.id   AF-A0A6P0IBK9-F1
#
_cell.length_a   1.000
_cell.length_b   1.000
_cell.length_c   1.000
_cell.angle_alpha   90.00
_cell.angle_beta   90.00
_cell.angle_gamma   90.00
#
_symmetry.space_group_name_H-M   'P 1'
#
loop_
_entity.id
_entity.type
_entity.pdbx_description
1 polymer ?
#
loop_
_entity_poly.entity_id
_entity_poly.type
_entity_poly.pdbx_seq_one_letter_code
_entity_poly.pdbx_strand_id
1 'polypeptide(L)' 'MLKSYEAIIENGQVQWLTDAPKVSKARVIVTILSDTEPKVLRRTPPASIAGKGRTLGDLVTSVVEEQDW' A
#
# COMPACT_ATOMS: atom_id res chain seq x y z
N MET A 1 8.63 -27.35 -12.67
CA MET A 1 8.12 -26.34 -11.72
C MET A 1 8.82 -25.01 -11.98
N LEU A 2 8.08 -23.91 -12.04
CA LEU A 2 8.67 -22.56 -12.08
C LEU A 2 9.18 -22.18 -10.69
N LYS A 3 10.32 -21.49 -10.63
CA LYS A 3 10.83 -20.84 -9.42
C LYS A 3 10.69 -19.34 -9.60
N SER A 4 10.04 -18.70 -8.64
CA SER A 4 9.91 -17.24 -8.59
C SER A 4 10.97 -16.67 -7.66
N TYR A 5 11.54 -15.54 -8.04
CA TYR A 5 12.51 -14.78 -7.25
C TYR A 5 12.03 -13.34 -7.20
N GLU A 6 12.17 -12.72 -6.04
CA GLU A 6 11.78 -11.33 -5.85
C GLU A 6 13.01 -10.46 -5.64
N ALA A 7 12.97 -9.26 -6.21
CA ALA A 7 14.03 -8.29 -6.14
C ALA A 7 13.47 -6.88 -6.21
N ILE A 8 14.19 -5.94 -5.61
CA ILE A 8 13.97 -4.51 -5.76
C ILE A 8 14.86 -4.03 -6.91
N ILE A 9 14.29 -3.24 -7.81
CA ILE A 9 15.03 -2.53 -8.85
C ILE A 9 15.11 -1.06 -8.43
N GLU A 10 16.29 -0.62 -8.01
CA GLU A 10 16.53 0.76 -7.59
C GLU A 10 17.67 1.36 -8.42
N ASN A 11 17.43 2.49 -9.08
CA ASN A 11 18.42 3.15 -9.95
C ASN A 11 19.03 2.21 -11.02
N GLY A 12 18.24 1.26 -11.52
CA GLY A 12 18.69 0.24 -12.49
C GLY A 12 19.53 -0.89 -11.90
N GLN A 13 19.78 -0.89 -10.58
CA GLN A 13 20.43 -1.99 -9.88
C GLN A 13 19.38 -2.97 -9.32
N VAL A 14 19.64 -4.26 -9.48
CA VAL A 14 18.79 -5.34 -8.98
C VAL A 14 19.32 -5.80 -7.62
N GLN A 15 18.49 -5.71 -6.59
CA GLN A 15 18.76 -6.21 -5.25
C GLN A 15 17.81 -7.36 -4.93
N TRP A 16 18.32 -8.57 -4.76
CA TRP A 16 17.49 -9.73 -4.45
C TRP A 16 16.96 -9.65 -3.02
N LEU A 17 15.67 -9.87 -2.84
CA LEU A 17 15.05 -9.96 -1.51
C LEU A 17 15.35 -11.30 -0.82
N THR A 18 15.72 -12.31 -1.61
CA THR A 18 16.12 -13.64 -1.17
C THR A 18 17.45 -14.03 -1.81
N ASP A 19 17.86 -15.29 -1.65
CA ASP A 19 18.99 -15.84 -2.39
C ASP A 19 18.85 -15.63 -3.90
N ALA A 20 19.93 -15.14 -4.51
CA ALA A 20 20.00 -14.99 -5.96
C ALA A 20 19.87 -16.36 -6.67
N PRO A 21 19.24 -16.42 -7.84
CA PRO A 21 19.15 -17.64 -8.63
C PRO A 21 20.54 -18.13 -9.04
N LYS A 22 20.90 -19.37 -8.64
CA LYS A 22 22.17 -20.02 -9.00
C LYS A 22 22.11 -20.59 -10.42
N VAL A 23 22.05 -19.72 -11.43
CA VAL A 23 21.99 -20.09 -12.86
C VAL A 23 23.01 -19.30 -13.67
N SER A 24 23.63 -19.93 -14.68
CA SER A 24 24.55 -19.25 -15.60
C SER A 24 23.83 -18.65 -16.82
N LYS A 25 22.73 -19.25 -17.26
CA LYS A 25 21.87 -18.77 -18.35
C LYS A 25 20.45 -19.28 -18.16
N ALA A 26 19.46 -18.40 -18.27
CA ALA A 26 18.05 -18.75 -18.19
C ALA A 26 17.18 -17.77 -19.00
N ARG A 27 15.97 -18.21 -19.40
CA ARG A 27 14.90 -17.31 -19.84
C ARG A 27 14.16 -16.82 -18.60
N VAL A 28 13.85 -15.52 -18.54
CA VAL A 28 13.25 -14.88 -17.37
C VAL A 28 11.93 -14.22 -17.76
N ILE A 29 10.98 -14.22 -16.83
CA ILE A 29 9.73 -13.44 -16.91
C ILE A 29 9.84 -12.37 -15.82
N VAL A 30 9.62 -11.11 -16.18
CA VAL A 30 9.68 -9.99 -15.25
C VAL A 30 8.27 -9.48 -14.99
N THR A 31 7.89 -9.41 -13.72
CA THR A 31 6.65 -8.79 -13.26
C THR A 31 7.02 -7.58 -12.42
N ILE A 32 6.57 -6.40 -12.81
CA ILE A 32 6.82 -5.16 -12.07
C ILE A 32 5.60 -4.89 -11.17
N LEU A 33 5.82 -4.88 -9.85
CA LEU A 33 4.82 -4.44 -8.89
C LEU A 33 4.84 -2.92 -8.87
N SER A 34 3.75 -2.28 -9.29
CA SER A 34 3.61 -0.83 -9.24
C SER A 34 3.33 -0.36 -7.82
N ASP A 35 4.07 0.65 -7.35
CA ASP A 35 3.79 1.44 -6.13
C ASP A 35 2.55 2.33 -6.31
N THR A 36 1.47 1.80 -6.86
CA THR A 36 0.18 2.46 -6.74
C THR A 36 -0.17 2.42 -5.26
N GLU A 37 0.04 3.56 -4.58
CA GLU A 37 -0.62 3.82 -3.30
C GLU A 37 -2.06 3.33 -3.44
N PRO A 38 -2.59 2.59 -2.45
CA PRO A 38 -3.97 2.14 -2.51
C PRO A 38 -4.82 3.37 -2.79
N LYS A 39 -5.46 3.41 -3.97
CA LYS A 39 -6.28 4.55 -4.38
C LYS A 39 -7.30 4.73 -3.28
N VAL A 40 -7.10 5.73 -2.42
CA VAL A 40 -7.96 5.95 -1.27
C VAL A 40 -9.32 6.30 -1.85
N LEU A 41 -10.20 5.31 -1.92
CA LEU A 41 -11.58 5.45 -2.32
C LEU A 41 -12.27 6.20 -1.19
N ARG A 42 -12.13 7.53 -1.21
CA ARG A 42 -12.89 8.41 -0.32
C ARG A 42 -14.36 8.22 -0.70
N ARG A 43 -15.14 7.64 0.20
CA ARG A 43 -16.58 7.51 0.03
C ARG A 43 -17.15 8.92 -0.09
N THR A 44 -17.70 9.26 -1.25
CA THR A 44 -18.39 10.52 -1.43
C THR A 44 -19.84 10.32 -0.98
N PRO A 45 -20.36 11.14 -0.06
CA PRO A 45 -21.78 11.11 0.28
C PRO A 45 -22.63 11.38 -0.97
N PRO A 46 -23.85 10.81 -1.08
CA PRO A 46 -24.76 11.11 -2.19
C PRO A 46 -25.02 12.60 -2.34
N ALA A 47 -25.17 13.08 -3.57
CA ALA A 47 -25.46 14.50 -3.85
C ALA A 47 -26.73 15.00 -3.13
N SER A 48 -27.68 14.10 -2.85
CA SER A 48 -28.92 14.41 -2.15
C SER A 48 -28.73 14.95 -0.73
N ILE A 49 -27.57 14.70 -0.11
CA ILE A 49 -27.22 15.13 1.25
C ILE A 49 -26.11 16.21 1.30
N ALA A 50 -25.67 16.70 0.15
CA ALA A 50 -24.69 17.79 0.08
C ALA A 50 -25.23 19.04 0.81
N GLY A 51 -24.43 19.58 1.75
CA GLY A 51 -24.80 20.75 2.56
C GLY A 51 -25.90 20.52 3.60
N LYS A 52 -26.44 19.29 3.73
CA LYS A 52 -27.48 18.94 4.71
C LYS A 52 -26.95 18.21 5.94
N GLY A 53 -25.74 17.66 5.85
CA GLY A 53 -25.05 17.07 6.98
C GLY A 53 -24.58 18.15 7.95
N ARG A 54 -24.77 17.93 9.25
CA ARG A 54 -24.10 18.68 10.30
C ARG A 54 -23.34 17.70 11.18
N THR A 55 -22.13 18.07 11.58
CA THR A 55 -21.40 17.29 12.58
C THR A 55 -22.09 17.47 13.92
N LEU A 56 -22.65 16.37 14.46
CA LEU A 56 -23.25 16.35 15.80
C LEU A 56 -22.17 15.94 16.80
N GLY A 57 -21.31 16.89 17.17
CA GLY A 57 -20.32 16.71 18.23
C GLY A 57 -18.97 16.12 17.78
N ASP A 58 -17.99 16.24 18.67
CA ASP A 58 -16.69 15.58 18.54
C ASP A 58 -16.91 14.08 18.76
N LEU A 59 -16.75 13.28 17.69
CA LEU A 59 -17.35 11.94 17.64
C LEU A 59 -16.70 10.93 18.59
N VAL A 60 -15.54 11.23 19.15
CA VAL A 60 -14.89 10.41 20.18
C VAL A 60 -13.97 11.30 21.01
N THR A 61 -14.39 11.76 22.19
CA THR A 61 -13.40 12.09 23.22
C THR A 61 -12.76 10.76 23.64
N SER A 62 -11.43 10.68 23.59
CA SER A 62 -10.71 9.49 24.04
C SER A 62 -11.16 9.13 25.45
N VAL A 63 -11.38 7.83 25.71
CA VAL A 63 -11.69 7.34 27.08
C VAL A 63 -10.45 7.49 27.99
N VAL A 64 -9.27 7.69 27.39
CA VAL A 64 -7.99 7.84 28.08
C VAL A 64 -7.69 9.34 28.26
N GLU A 65 -7.29 9.72 29.48
CA GLU A 65 -6.91 11.08 29.82
C GLU A 65 -5.57 11.49 29.18
N GLU A 66 -5.40 12.77 28.88
CA GLU A 66 -4.21 13.34 28.22
C GLU A 66 -2.93 13.27 29.08
N GLN A 67 -2.97 12.72 30.29
CA GLN A 67 -1.78 12.46 31.09
C GLN A 67 -1.25 11.02 30.92
N ASP A 68 -2.04 10.14 30.27
CA ASP A 68 -1.75 8.71 30.13
C ASP A 68 -1.37 8.30 28.68
N TRP A 69 -1.09 9.26 27.79
CA TRP A 69 -0.45 9.00 26.49
C TRP A 69 1.08 8.95 26.62
#